data_AF-A0A2E6P3B4-F1
#
_entry.id   AF-A0A2E6P3B4-F1
#
_cell.length_a   1.000
_cell.length_b   1.000
_cell.length_c   1.000
_cell.angle_alpha   90.00
_cell.angle_beta   90.00
_cell.angle_gamma   90.00
#
_symmetry.space_group_name_H-M   'P 1'
#
loop_
_entity.id
_entity.type
_entity.pdbx_description
1 polymer ?
#
loop_
_entity_poly.entity_id
_entity_poly.type
_entity_poly.pdbx_seq_one_letter_code
_entity_poly.pdbx_strand_id
1 'polypeptide(L)' 'MATQLQAGQVHVNAYGATYEAPFGGYKQSGNGREAGAYGLKEYQEIKTVHFG' A
#
# COMPACT_ATOMS: atom_id res chain seq x y z
N MET A 1 -11.86 -8.43 -14.83
CA MET A 1 -12.51 -7.20 -14.34
C MET A 1 -11.72 -6.53 -13.23
N ALA A 2 -11.49 -7.16 -12.06
CA ALA A 2 -10.75 -6.53 -10.95
C ALA A 2 -9.37 -5.96 -11.34
N THR A 3 -8.60 -6.68 -12.17
CA THR A 3 -7.28 -6.26 -12.65
C THR A 3 -7.29 -5.09 -13.64
N GLN A 4 -8.45 -4.72 -14.18
CA GLN A 4 -8.61 -3.61 -15.11
C GLN A 4 -8.98 -2.30 -14.40
N LEU A 5 -9.34 -2.38 -13.11
CA LEU A 5 -9.73 -1.21 -12.33
C LEU A 5 -8.51 -0.37 -11.95
N GLN A 6 -8.62 0.93 -12.21
CA GLN A 6 -7.63 1.94 -11.84
C GLN A 6 -7.90 2.44 -10.42
N ALA A 7 -7.65 1.59 -9.42
CA ALA A 7 -7.92 1.85 -8.03
C ALA A 7 -6.76 1.41 -7.13
N GLY A 8 -6.64 2.03 -5.94
CA GLY A 8 -5.65 1.63 -4.95
C GLY A 8 -6.03 0.37 -4.18
N GLN A 9 -7.32 0.03 -4.17
CA GLN A 9 -7.89 -1.14 -3.51
C GLN A 9 -9.15 -1.60 -4.25
N VAL A 10 -9.37 -2.92 -4.34
CA VAL A 10 -10.57 -3.53 -4.94
C VAL A 10 -11.08 -4.60 -4.00
N HIS A 11 -12.38 -4.56 -3.67
CA HIS A 11 -13.06 -5.63 -2.93
C HIS A 11 -13.97 -6.39 -3.89
N VAL A 12 -13.89 -7.72 -3.88
CA VAL A 12 -14.71 -8.59 -4.73
C VAL A 12 -15.65 -9.38 -3.83
N ASN A 13 -16.96 -9.13 -3.94
CA ASN A 13 -18.00 -9.75 -3.11
C ASN A 13 -17.73 -9.63 -1.59
N ALA A 14 -17.07 -8.55 -1.19
CA ALA A 14 -16.66 -8.29 0.19
C ALA A 14 -16.75 -6.78 0.48
N TYR A 15 -16.70 -6.41 1.76
CA TYR A 15 -16.58 -5.02 2.20
C TYR A 15 -15.75 -4.93 3.48
N GLY A 16 -15.13 -3.77 3.71
CA GLY A 16 -14.43 -3.45 4.97
C GLY A 16 -12.91 -3.30 4.83
N ALA A 17 -12.29 -2.63 5.80
CA ALA A 17 -10.83 -2.48 5.87
C ALA A 17 -10.22 -3.60 6.71
N THR A 18 -9.05 -4.11 6.30
CA THR A 18 -8.24 -5.03 7.08
C THR A 18 -6.93 -4.34 7.46
N TYR A 19 -6.50 -4.47 8.71
CA TYR A 19 -5.29 -3.79 9.22
C TYR A 19 -3.98 -4.41 8.70
N GLU A 20 -4.05 -5.60 8.12
CA GLU A 20 -2.91 -6.32 7.57
C GLU A 20 -2.65 -6.03 6.09
N ALA A 21 -3.70 -5.65 5.33
CA ALA A 21 -3.58 -5.35 3.92
C ALA A 21 -3.19 -3.88 3.71
N PRO A 22 -2.36 -3.58 2.71
CA PRO A 22 -1.99 -2.20 2.40
C PRO A 22 -3.20 -1.41 1.90
N PHE A 23 -3.48 -0.28 2.53
CA PHE A 23 -4.52 0.67 2.15
C PHE A 23 -3.93 1.91 1.47
N GLY A 24 -4.60 2.48 0.46
CA GLY A 24 -4.18 3.76 -0.12
C GLY A 24 -4.82 4.06 -1.48
N GLY A 25 -4.53 5.26 -1.98
CA GLY A 25 -5.13 5.78 -3.22
C GLY A 25 -4.41 5.35 -4.50
N TYR A 26 -5.00 5.75 -5.63
CA TYR A 26 -4.37 5.69 -6.95
C TYR A 26 -4.61 7.02 -7.67
N LYS A 27 -3.61 7.53 -8.41
CA LYS A 27 -3.63 8.85 -9.06
C LYS A 27 -3.84 10.00 -8.05
N GLN A 28 -4.81 10.88 -8.29
CA GLN A 28 -5.04 12.08 -7.49
C GLN A 28 -5.63 11.78 -6.09
N SER A 29 -6.02 10.54 -5.83
CA SER A 29 -6.49 10.11 -4.50
C SER A 29 -5.38 9.97 -3.47
N GLY A 30 -4.11 10.16 -3.85
CA GLY A 30 -2.95 10.14 -2.95
C GLY A 30 -1.82 9.25 -3.44
N ASN A 31 -0.71 9.28 -2.70
CA ASN A 31 0.48 8.48 -2.93
C ASN A 31 0.86 7.73 -1.64
N GLY A 32 1.55 6.58 -1.79
CA GLY A 32 1.94 5.73 -0.66
C GLY A 32 0.87 4.69 -0.29
N ARG A 33 1.18 3.90 0.74
CA ARG A 33 0.29 2.90 1.35
C ARG A 33 0.41 2.95 2.86
N GLU A 34 -0.69 2.74 3.55
CA GLU A 34 -0.76 2.56 5.00
C GLU A 34 -1.11 1.11 5.34
N ALA A 35 -1.00 0.74 6.62
CA ALA A 35 -1.25 -0.61 7.14
C ALA A 35 -0.30 -1.70 6.59
N GLY A 36 -0.26 -2.83 7.30
CA GLY A 36 0.64 -3.94 7.00
C GLY A 36 2.13 -3.55 6.88
N ALA A 37 2.89 -4.40 6.19
CA ALA A 37 4.34 -4.19 6.02
C ALA A 37 4.69 -3.00 5.10
N TYR A 38 3.78 -2.62 4.19
CA TYR A 38 4.01 -1.49 3.28
C TYR A 38 3.80 -0.15 4.00
N GLY A 39 2.80 -0.06 4.89
CA GLY A 39 2.62 1.12 5.73
C GLY A 39 3.83 1.42 6.61
N LEU A 40 4.42 0.39 7.22
CA LEU A 40 5.63 0.57 8.03
C LEU A 40 6.82 1.09 7.22
N LYS A 41 6.92 0.76 5.94
CA LYS A 41 8.01 1.19 5.07
C LYS A 41 7.94 2.68 4.72
N GLU A 42 6.74 3.27 4.66
CA GLU A 42 6.58 4.71 4.39
C GLU A 42 7.18 5.59 5.51
N TYR A 43 7.41 5.03 6.71
CA TYR A 43 7.99 5.72 7.86
C TYR A 43 9.43 5.27 8.18
N GLN A 44 10.08 4.53 7.29
CA GLN A 44 11.46 4.07 7.44
C GLN A 44 12.36 4.66 6.37
N GLU A 45 13.62 4.89 6.72
CA GLU A 45 14.65 5.32 5.77
C GLU A 45 15.59 4.15 5.45
N ILE A 46 15.81 3.88 4.16
CA ILE A 46 16.78 2.87 3.73
C ILE A 46 18.19 3.42 3.93
N LYS A 47 19.01 2.67 4.66
CA LYS A 47 20.42 2.98 4.88
C LYS A 47 21.31 1.86 4.37
N THR A 48 22.20 2.19 3.45
CA THR A 48 23.22 1.26 2.94
C THR A 48 24.50 1.39 3.75
N VAL A 49 25.08 0.28 4.18
CA VAL A 49 26.37 0.23 4.88
C VAL A 49 27.31 -0.70 4.11
N HIS A 50 28.48 -0.19 3.73
CA HIS A 50 29.54 -0.96 3.08
C HIS A 50 30.69 -1.16 4.05
N PHE A 51 31.13 -2.41 4.19
CA PHE A 51 32.36 -2.76 4.89
C PHE A 51 33.43 -3.10 3.84
N GLY A 52 34.63 -2.55 4.03
CA GLY A 52 35.82 -2.88 3.25
C GLY A 52 36.66 -3.95 3.93
#